data_AF-A0A6G2VYQ4-F1
#
_entry.id   AF-A0A6G2VYQ4-F1
#
_cell.length_a   1.000
_cell.length_b   1.000
_cell.length_c   1.000
_cell.angle_alpha   90.00
_cell.angle_beta   90.00
_cell.angle_gamma   90.00
#
_symmetry.space_group_name_H-M   'P 1'
#
loop_
_entity.id
_entity.type
_entity.pdbx_description
1 polymer ?
#
loop_
_entity_poly.entity_id
_entity_poly.type
_entity_poly.pdbx_seq_one_letter_code
_entity_poly.pdbx_strand_id
1 'polypeptide(L)'
;MGWTTEEFGESHEGIVGAVLDDGSEPKPAYFDIGSDAELYRTSEWWAYDGSMGRPRAAAVRASCACGWRGPSTPVAWDGPAGDGLEDLDVSAQRRDWDGHIRTVERRTVPLPADLAALLAALEDKLIPLAEDAPAAALRAAAALDRLSRR
;
A
#
# COMPACT_ATOMS: atom_id res chain seq x y z
N MET A 1 -5.73 -6.58 -0.87
CA MET A 1 -5.37 -5.72 0.28
C MET A 1 -3.91 -5.35 0.15
N GLY A 2 -3.61 -4.07 0.18
CA GLY A 2 -2.24 -3.57 0.08
C GLY A 2 -1.37 -3.91 1.28
N TRP A 3 -0.07 -3.66 1.12
CA TRP A 3 0.97 -3.80 2.13
C TRP A 3 1.47 -2.41 2.51
N THR A 4 1.55 -2.14 3.80
CA THR A 4 2.06 -0.88 4.33
C THR A 4 3.13 -1.13 5.38
N THR A 5 3.84 -0.07 5.73
CA THR A 5 4.70 -0.01 6.92
C THR A 5 4.22 1.12 7.81
N GLU A 6 4.56 1.06 9.10
CA GLU A 6 4.23 2.14 10.04
C GLU A 6 4.92 3.45 9.65
N GLU A 7 6.16 3.40 9.18
CA GLU A 7 6.96 4.59 8.84
C GLU A 7 6.42 5.34 7.61
N PHE A 8 6.01 4.61 6.56
CA PHE A 8 5.65 5.23 5.27
C PHE A 8 4.16 5.19 4.92
N GLY A 9 3.38 4.35 5.61
CA GLY A 9 1.94 4.23 5.42
C GLY A 9 1.52 4.12 3.94
N GLU A 10 0.48 4.88 3.57
CA GLU A 10 -0.09 4.90 2.21
C GLU A 10 0.86 5.49 1.15
N SER A 11 1.82 6.33 1.55
CA SER A 11 2.77 6.94 0.59
C SER A 11 3.66 5.90 -0.09
N HIS A 12 3.85 4.75 0.57
CA HIS A 12 4.56 3.60 0.02
C HIS A 12 3.73 2.32 0.06
N GLU A 13 2.39 2.42 0.04
CA GLU A 13 1.53 1.24 -0.07
C GLU A 13 1.94 0.40 -1.28
N GLY A 14 2.14 -0.89 -1.02
CA GLY A 14 2.44 -1.91 -2.01
C GLY A 14 1.20 -2.71 -2.37
N ILE A 15 1.03 -3.03 -3.64
CA ILE A 15 0.02 -3.97 -4.11
C ILE A 15 0.65 -4.99 -5.05
N VAL A 16 -0.07 -6.09 -5.27
CA VAL A 16 0.16 -6.95 -6.42
C VAL A 16 -0.62 -6.37 -7.59
N GLY A 17 0.05 -5.63 -8.47
CA GLY A 17 -0.56 -4.97 -9.63
C GLY A 17 -0.67 -5.91 -10.84
N ALA A 18 -1.75 -5.75 -11.61
CA ALA A 18 -1.91 -6.41 -12.91
C ALA A 18 -0.99 -5.81 -13.98
N VAL A 19 -0.55 -6.67 -14.90
CA VAL A 19 0.16 -6.31 -16.12
C VAL A 19 -0.54 -7.00 -17.29
N LEU A 20 -0.84 -6.24 -18.35
CA LEU A 20 -1.50 -6.74 -19.56
C LEU A 20 -0.51 -7.41 -20.52
N ASP A 21 -1.02 -8.08 -21.56
CA ASP A 21 -0.21 -8.80 -22.55
C ASP A 21 0.81 -7.89 -23.26
N ASP A 22 0.51 -6.60 -23.40
CA ASP A 22 1.40 -5.60 -23.98
C ASP A 22 2.42 -5.02 -22.96
N GLY A 23 2.42 -5.51 -21.72
CA GLY A 23 3.27 -5.07 -20.63
C GLY A 23 2.78 -3.81 -19.89
N SER A 24 1.66 -3.22 -20.32
CA SER A 24 1.08 -2.04 -19.68
C SER A 24 0.33 -2.37 -18.38
N GLU A 25 0.06 -1.34 -17.57
CA GLU A 25 -0.87 -1.45 -16.43
C GLU A 25 -2.29 -1.13 -16.90
N PRO A 26 -3.29 -1.93 -16.51
CA PRO A 26 -4.67 -1.59 -16.82
C PRO A 26 -5.11 -0.32 -16.10
N LYS A 27 -6.14 0.33 -16.64
CA LYS A 27 -6.86 1.36 -15.88
C LYS A 27 -7.49 0.73 -14.63
N PRO A 28 -7.53 1.45 -13.49
CA PRO A 28 -8.15 0.97 -12.27
C PRO A 28 -9.56 0.42 -12.50
N ALA A 29 -9.84 -0.73 -11.90
CA ALA A 29 -11.17 -1.30 -11.84
C ALA A 29 -11.98 -0.57 -10.78
N TYR A 30 -13.25 -0.35 -11.09
CA TYR A 30 -14.23 0.27 -10.19
C TYR A 30 -15.29 -0.75 -9.85
N PHE A 31 -15.59 -0.89 -8.57
CA PHE A 31 -16.58 -1.79 -8.04
C PHE A 31 -17.62 -0.98 -7.25
N ASP A 32 -18.88 -1.22 -7.58
CA ASP A 32 -20.02 -0.72 -6.82
C ASP A 32 -20.30 -1.71 -5.68
N ILE A 33 -19.69 -1.45 -4.52
CA ILE A 33 -19.75 -2.31 -3.35
C ILE A 33 -20.39 -1.54 -2.19
N GLY A 34 -21.66 -1.15 -2.31
CA GLY A 34 -22.41 -0.59 -1.18
C GLY A 34 -23.57 0.32 -1.54
N SER A 35 -24.18 0.91 -0.51
CA SER A 35 -25.23 1.93 -0.63
C SER A 35 -24.70 3.37 -0.53
N ASP A 36 -23.38 3.53 -0.36
CA ASP A 36 -22.71 4.84 -0.29
C ASP A 36 -22.22 5.27 -1.67
N ALA A 37 -22.03 6.58 -1.84
CA ALA A 37 -21.67 7.18 -3.13
C ALA A 37 -20.21 6.94 -3.59
N GLU A 38 -19.40 6.20 -2.82
CA GLU A 38 -18.01 5.92 -3.16
C GLU A 38 -17.83 4.55 -3.83
N LEU A 39 -17.37 4.59 -5.09
CA LEU A 39 -16.96 3.40 -5.82
C LEU A 39 -15.61 2.91 -5.30
N TYR A 40 -15.52 1.63 -4.94
CA TYR A 40 -14.25 1.01 -4.59
C TYR A 40 -13.36 0.92 -5.84
N ARG A 41 -12.15 1.48 -5.77
CA ARG A 41 -11.21 1.54 -6.89
C ARG A 41 -9.97 0.74 -6.58
N THR A 42 -9.54 -0.14 -7.48
CA THR A 42 -8.32 -0.93 -7.29
C THR A 42 -7.54 -1.20 -8.58
N SER A 43 -6.23 -1.33 -8.45
CA SER A 43 -5.33 -1.84 -9.51
C SER A 43 -4.72 -3.20 -9.15
N GLU A 44 -5.25 -3.84 -8.10
CA GLU A 44 -4.82 -5.18 -7.70
C GLU A 44 -5.20 -6.22 -8.76
N TRP A 45 -4.30 -7.18 -8.97
CA TRP A 45 -4.38 -8.13 -10.09
C TRP A 45 -5.66 -8.96 -10.14
N TRP A 46 -6.21 -9.31 -8.98
CA TRP A 46 -7.42 -10.13 -8.87
C TRP A 46 -8.64 -9.46 -9.50
N ALA A 47 -8.62 -8.14 -9.65
CA ALA A 47 -9.69 -7.40 -10.33
C ALA A 47 -9.65 -7.58 -11.86
N TYR A 48 -8.59 -8.19 -12.41
CA TYR A 48 -8.32 -8.32 -13.84
C TYR A 48 -8.22 -9.79 -14.23
N ASP A 49 -9.30 -10.52 -13.99
CA ASP A 49 -9.47 -11.95 -14.29
C ASP A 49 -10.20 -12.20 -15.62
N GLY A 50 -10.57 -11.14 -16.35
CA GLY A 50 -11.38 -11.21 -17.56
C GLY A 50 -12.91 -11.16 -17.32
N SER A 51 -13.36 -11.12 -16.07
CA SER A 51 -14.78 -11.06 -15.73
C SER A 51 -15.36 -9.66 -15.96
N MET A 52 -16.68 -9.59 -16.19
CA MET A 52 -17.43 -8.33 -16.34
C MET A 52 -16.87 -7.39 -17.43
N GLY A 53 -16.24 -7.93 -18.47
CA GLY A 53 -15.64 -7.14 -19.56
C GLY A 53 -14.34 -6.42 -19.20
N ARG A 54 -13.77 -6.70 -18.02
CA ARG A 54 -12.44 -6.21 -17.64
C ARG A 54 -11.35 -6.98 -18.40
N PRO A 55 -10.17 -6.36 -18.64
CA PRO A 55 -9.07 -7.10 -19.23
C PRO A 55 -8.57 -8.19 -18.27
N ARG A 56 -8.00 -9.25 -18.83
CA ARG A 56 -7.34 -10.32 -18.07
C ARG A 56 -5.85 -9.99 -17.93
N ALA A 57 -5.31 -10.08 -16.73
CA ALA A 57 -3.89 -9.84 -16.47
C ALA A 57 -3.05 -10.96 -17.10
N ALA A 58 -2.01 -10.62 -17.84
CA ALA A 58 -1.04 -11.57 -18.39
C ALA A 58 0.05 -11.91 -17.36
N ALA A 59 0.37 -10.95 -16.49
CA ALA A 59 1.36 -11.07 -15.45
C ALA A 59 0.98 -10.22 -14.24
N VAL A 60 1.68 -10.45 -13.13
CA VAL A 60 1.61 -9.64 -11.92
C VAL A 60 2.96 -9.06 -11.56
N ARG A 61 2.97 -7.94 -10.86
CA ARG A 61 4.20 -7.39 -10.24
C ARG A 61 3.89 -6.71 -8.92
N ALA A 62 4.92 -6.51 -8.12
CA ALA A 62 4.85 -5.55 -7.03
C ALA A 62 4.72 -4.13 -7.60
N SER A 63 3.75 -3.35 -7.12
CA SER A 63 3.59 -1.94 -7.47
C SER A 63 3.48 -1.14 -6.19
N CYS A 64 4.22 -0.04 -6.10
CA CYS A 64 4.17 0.88 -4.97
C CYS A 64 3.48 2.19 -5.36
N ALA A 65 2.74 2.79 -4.42
CA ALA A 65 2.08 4.09 -4.56
C ALA A 65 3.04 5.21 -5.01
N CYS A 66 4.32 5.13 -4.61
CA CYS A 66 5.37 6.07 -5.01
C CYS A 66 5.77 5.98 -6.51
N GLY A 67 5.18 5.05 -7.26
CA GLY A 67 5.47 4.84 -8.69
C GLY A 67 6.49 3.74 -8.98
N TRP A 68 7.14 3.17 -7.96
CA TRP A 68 8.05 2.04 -8.14
C TRP A 68 7.33 0.79 -8.63
N ARG A 69 7.99 0.01 -9.49
CA ARG A 69 7.49 -1.23 -10.09
C ARG A 69 8.54 -2.33 -9.99
N GLY A 70 8.14 -3.47 -9.46
CA GLY A 70 8.95 -4.67 -9.39
C GLY A 70 8.93 -5.49 -10.70
N PRO A 71 9.70 -6.58 -10.76
CA PRO A 71 9.66 -7.55 -11.84
C PRO A 71 8.26 -8.13 -12.06
N SER A 72 7.95 -8.46 -13.31
CA SER A 72 6.68 -9.11 -13.68
C SER A 72 6.82 -10.62 -13.73
N THR A 73 5.86 -11.33 -13.14
CA THR A 73 5.72 -12.78 -13.17
C THR A 73 4.44 -13.15 -13.91
N PRO A 74 4.49 -14.00 -14.95
CA PRO A 74 3.30 -14.44 -15.67
C PRO A 74 2.25 -15.07 -14.76
N VAL A 75 0.98 -14.82 -15.04
CA VAL A 75 -0.13 -15.52 -14.39
C VAL A 75 -0.53 -16.70 -15.26
N ALA A 76 -0.44 -17.89 -14.71
CA ALA A 76 -0.96 -19.09 -15.36
C ALA A 76 -2.42 -19.24 -15.01
N TRP A 77 -3.29 -18.73 -15.87
CA TRP A 77 -4.71 -18.99 -15.78
C TRP A 77 -5.03 -20.39 -16.28
N ASP A 78 -5.60 -21.23 -15.43
CA ASP A 78 -5.95 -22.62 -15.72
C ASP A 78 -7.46 -22.82 -16.00
N GLY A 79 -8.29 -21.80 -15.74
CA GLY A 79 -9.74 -21.87 -15.91
C GLY A 79 -10.40 -20.64 -16.57
N PRO A 80 -11.76 -20.64 -16.60
CA PRO A 80 -12.58 -19.50 -17.01
C PRO A 80 -12.31 -18.24 -16.18
N ALA A 81 -12.87 -17.10 -16.59
CA ALA A 81 -12.76 -15.86 -15.82
C ALA A 81 -13.29 -16.04 -14.38
N GLY A 82 -12.49 -15.63 -13.40
CA GLY A 82 -12.78 -15.75 -11.96
C GLY A 82 -12.21 -17.00 -11.28
N ASP A 83 -11.66 -17.96 -12.04
CA ASP A 83 -11.03 -19.17 -11.49
C ASP A 83 -9.53 -18.95 -11.18
N GLY A 84 -9.01 -19.63 -10.16
CA GLY A 84 -7.58 -19.63 -9.79
C GLY A 84 -7.04 -18.38 -9.07
N LEU A 85 -7.91 -17.45 -8.65
CA LEU A 85 -7.48 -16.21 -7.96
C LEU A 85 -6.79 -16.47 -6.61
N GLU A 86 -7.16 -17.55 -5.94
CA GLU A 86 -6.63 -17.93 -4.63
C GLU A 86 -5.34 -18.76 -4.70
N ASP A 87 -4.96 -19.24 -5.88
CA ASP A 87 -3.81 -20.13 -6.06
C ASP A 87 -2.51 -19.39 -6.44
N LEU A 88 -2.59 -18.10 -6.76
CA LEU A 88 -1.41 -17.34 -7.13
C LEU A 88 -0.54 -17.04 -5.89
N ASP A 89 0.65 -17.64 -5.84
CA ASP A 89 1.66 -17.27 -4.84
C ASP A 89 2.21 -15.86 -5.10
N VAL A 90 1.78 -14.91 -4.28
CA VAL A 90 2.21 -13.50 -4.33
C VAL A 90 3.43 -13.20 -3.45
N SER A 91 4.06 -14.23 -2.87
CA SER A 91 5.20 -14.05 -1.96
C SER A 91 6.40 -13.41 -2.64
N ALA A 92 6.60 -13.65 -3.94
CA ALA A 92 7.67 -13.00 -4.69
C ALA A 92 7.49 -11.49 -4.77
N GLN A 93 6.28 -11.04 -5.11
CA GLN A 93 5.94 -9.62 -5.22
C GLN A 93 6.01 -8.94 -3.85
N ARG A 94 5.62 -9.65 -2.78
CA ARG A 94 5.82 -9.14 -1.42
C ARG A 94 7.30 -8.92 -1.10
N ARG A 95 8.17 -9.90 -1.42
CA ARG A 95 9.62 -9.75 -1.20
C ARG A 95 10.23 -8.62 -2.03
N ASP A 96 9.77 -8.44 -3.26
CA ASP A 96 10.23 -7.35 -4.12
C ASP A 96 9.84 -5.98 -3.53
N TRP A 97 8.60 -5.85 -3.04
CA TRP A 97 8.16 -4.64 -2.34
C TRP A 97 8.92 -4.41 -1.03
N ASP A 98 9.13 -5.45 -0.20
CA ASP A 98 9.94 -5.32 1.02
C ASP A 98 11.38 -4.86 0.69
N GLY A 99 11.97 -5.36 -0.40
CA GLY A 99 13.26 -4.92 -0.90
C GLY A 99 13.28 -3.46 -1.35
N HIS A 100 12.19 -3.01 -1.97
CA HIS A 100 11.98 -1.60 -2.31
C HIS A 100 11.91 -0.72 -1.05
N ILE A 101 11.09 -1.08 -0.05
CA ILE A 101 10.96 -0.31 1.20
C ILE A 101 12.31 -0.17 1.90
N ARG A 102 13.08 -1.26 2.05
CA ARG A 102 14.43 -1.18 2.62
C ARG A 102 15.36 -0.24 1.84
N THR A 103 15.13 -0.08 0.54
CA THR A 103 15.91 0.85 -0.28
C THR A 103 15.49 2.30 -0.04
N VAL A 104 14.21 2.55 0.20
CA VAL A 104 13.68 3.86 0.62
C VAL A 104 14.23 4.23 1.99
N GLU A 105 14.15 3.32 2.97
CA GLU A 105 14.70 3.48 4.33
C GLU A 105 16.20 3.81 4.34
N ARG A 106 16.99 3.18 3.46
CA ARG A 106 18.43 3.48 3.37
C ARG A 106 18.73 4.84 2.72
N ARG A 107 17.78 5.41 1.99
CA ARG A 107 17.92 6.69 1.29
C ARG A 107 17.31 7.85 2.06
N THR A 108 16.43 7.58 3.02
CA THR A 108 15.98 8.60 3.97
C THR A 108 17.17 9.00 4.83
N VAL A 109 17.38 10.31 4.95
CA VAL A 109 18.38 10.84 5.88
C VAL A 109 17.89 10.50 7.29
N PRO A 110 18.69 9.77 8.10
CA PRO A 110 18.27 9.45 9.46
C PRO A 110 18.01 10.75 10.22
N LEU A 111 16.98 10.75 11.04
CA LEU A 111 16.72 11.88 11.93
C LEU A 111 17.95 12.13 12.81
N PRO A 112 18.30 13.39 13.08
CA PRO A 112 19.25 13.72 14.14
C PRO A 112 18.89 12.98 15.43
N ALA A 113 19.89 12.42 16.11
CA ALA A 113 19.67 11.51 17.24
C ALA A 113 18.88 12.15 18.39
N ASP A 114 19.06 13.45 18.60
CA ASP A 114 18.31 14.27 19.55
C ASP A 114 16.83 14.38 19.16
N LEU A 115 16.53 14.59 17.88
CA LEU A 115 15.15 14.63 17.38
C LEU A 115 14.47 13.26 17.47
N ALA A 116 15.18 12.19 17.12
CA ALA A 116 14.67 10.82 17.28
C ALA A 116 14.33 10.51 18.75
N ALA A 117 15.21 10.90 19.68
CA ALA A 117 14.98 10.73 21.11
C ALA A 117 13.78 11.56 21.62
N LEU A 118 13.58 12.78 21.11
CA LEU A 118 12.43 13.61 21.45
C LEU A 118 11.11 13.00 20.98
N LEU A 119 11.09 12.41 19.79
CA LEU A 119 9.90 11.74 19.25
C LEU A 119 9.56 10.48 20.06
N ALA A 120 10.56 9.65 20.40
CA ALA A 120 10.34 8.48 21.27
C ALA A 120 9.81 8.89 22.66
N ALA A 121 10.38 9.93 23.27
CA ALA A 121 9.91 10.43 24.56
C ALA A 121 8.50 11.05 24.49
N LEU A 122 8.09 11.53 23.31
CA LEU A 122 6.74 12.03 23.08
C LEU A 122 5.75 10.87 22.93
N GLU A 123 6.11 9.82 22.20
CA GLU A 123 5.33 8.59 22.08
C GLU A 123 5.04 7.98 23.46
N ASP A 124 6.08 7.81 24.29
CA ASP A 124 5.97 7.32 25.67
C ASP A 124 4.97 8.12 26.52
N LYS A 125 4.79 9.41 26.22
CA LYS A 125 3.85 10.30 26.91
C LYS A 125 2.46 10.30 26.28
N LEU A 126 2.37 10.17 24.96
CA LEU A 126 1.11 10.24 24.22
C LEU A 126 0.30 8.96 24.39
N ILE A 127 0.93 7.79 24.43
CA ILE A 127 0.23 6.51 24.63
C ILE A 127 -0.62 6.52 25.92
N PRO A 128 -0.06 6.78 27.12
CA PRO A 128 -0.87 6.84 28.33
C PRO A 128 -1.84 8.03 28.33
N LEU A 129 -1.47 9.17 27.74
CA LEU A 129 -2.36 10.34 27.64
C LEU A 129 -3.58 10.06 26.76
N ALA A 130 -3.45 9.22 25.74
CA ALA A 130 -4.56 8.84 24.88
C ALA A 130 -5.60 8.01 25.64
N GLU A 131 -5.16 7.16 26.57
CA GLU A 131 -6.04 6.38 27.46
C GLU A 131 -6.70 7.28 28.52
N ASP A 132 -5.90 8.11 29.22
CA ASP A 132 -6.37 8.90 30.36
C ASP A 132 -7.15 10.16 29.95
N ALA A 133 -6.76 10.79 28.84
CA ALA A 133 -7.32 12.06 28.36
C ALA A 133 -7.27 12.18 26.81
N PRO A 134 -8.13 11.46 26.07
CA PRO A 134 -8.08 11.38 24.61
C PRO A 134 -8.09 12.74 23.89
N ALA A 135 -8.88 13.71 24.38
CA ALA A 135 -8.94 15.05 23.80
C ALA A 135 -7.62 15.82 23.94
N ALA A 136 -6.85 15.58 25.01
CA ALA A 136 -5.53 16.19 25.20
C ALA A 136 -4.50 15.58 24.25
N ALA A 137 -4.54 14.26 24.03
CA ALA A 137 -3.69 13.58 23.05
C ALA A 137 -3.95 14.09 21.62
N LEU A 138 -5.23 14.25 21.22
CA LEU A 138 -5.60 14.85 19.93
C LEU A 138 -5.08 16.27 19.77
N ARG A 139 -5.11 17.08 20.84
CA ARG A 139 -4.57 18.45 20.84
C ARG A 139 -3.06 18.46 20.57
N ALA A 140 -2.32 17.51 21.14
CA ALA A 140 -0.90 17.36 20.91
C ALA A 140 -0.60 16.90 19.47
N ALA A 141 -1.33 15.92 18.95
CA ALA A 141 -1.21 15.47 17.56
C ALA A 141 -1.46 16.62 16.56
N ALA A 142 -2.52 17.40 16.77
CA ALA A 142 -2.80 18.58 15.95
C ALA A 142 -1.71 19.66 16.03
N ALA A 143 -0.96 19.74 17.14
CA ALA A 143 0.18 20.66 17.25
C ALA A 143 1.37 20.18 16.41
N LEU A 144 1.65 18.88 16.40
CA LEU A 144 2.68 18.28 15.55
C LEU A 144 2.37 18.45 14.06
N ASP A 145 1.13 18.17 13.65
CA ASP A 145 0.69 18.35 12.25
C ASP A 145 0.82 19.82 11.79
N ARG A 146 0.58 20.79 12.67
CA ARG A 146 0.84 22.20 12.35
C ARG A 146 2.33 22.53 12.19
N LEU A 147 3.23 21.83 12.88
CA LEU A 147 4.67 22.04 12.75
C LEU A 147 5.20 21.45 11.44
N SER A 148 4.67 20.32 10.98
CA SER A 148 5.12 19.67 9.73
C SER A 148 4.63 20.36 8.45
N ARG A 149 3.59 21.20 8.54
CA ARG A 149 3.03 21.97 7.41
C ARG A 149 3.63 23.38 7.25
N ARG A 150 4.53 23.80 8.15
CA ARG A 150 5.22 25.10 8.06
C ARG A 150 6.43 25.02 7.16
#